data_AF-A0A972VMK3-F1
#
_entry.id   AF-A0A972VMK3-F1
#
_cell.length_a   1.000
_cell.length_b   1.000
_cell.length_c   1.000
_cell.angle_alpha   90.00
_cell.angle_beta   90.00
_cell.angle_gamma   90.00
#
_symmetry.space_group_name_H-M   'P 1'
#
loop_
_entity.id
_entity.type
_entity.pdbx_description
1 polymer ?
#
loop_
_entity_poly.entity_id
_entity_poly.type
_entity_poly.pdbx_seq_one_letter_code
_entity_poly.pdbx_strand_id
1 'polypeptide(L)'
;MPFVSNRNQLKIFRYPSTENRSLKAWNTADEHILNLVSEMDLNLRSFAIYNDRFGYLTCYFNHYNPLIVLTYKSQEKSIVMNLNSNNLDLNENLFIDPLSPLPHSIDMGLIKIPKSFDLFRLFLYQLTQSLS
;
A
#
# COMPACT_ATOMS: atom_id res chain seq x y z
N MET A 1 -17.34 -11.59 -0.18
CA MET A 1 -16.96 -11.79 1.23
C MET A 1 -15.57 -11.20 1.46
N PRO A 2 -15.27 -10.60 2.63
CA PRO A 2 -13.91 -10.19 2.95
C PRO A 2 -13.01 -11.42 3.08
N PHE A 3 -11.75 -11.27 2.69
CA PHE A 3 -10.73 -12.17 3.16
C PHE A 3 -10.17 -11.57 4.46
N VAL A 4 -10.19 -12.36 5.53
CA VAL A 4 -9.58 -11.97 6.81
C VAL A 4 -8.13 -12.43 6.78
N SER A 5 -7.19 -11.50 6.93
CA SER A 5 -5.78 -11.87 7.06
C SER A 5 -5.59 -12.62 8.36
N ASN A 6 -5.08 -13.86 8.29
CA ASN A 6 -4.91 -14.72 9.47
C ASN A 6 -4.01 -14.11 10.55
N ARG A 7 -3.12 -13.18 10.18
CA ARG A 7 -2.18 -12.56 11.11
C ARG A 7 -2.73 -11.35 11.84
N ASN A 8 -3.39 -10.47 11.10
CA ASN A 8 -3.71 -9.13 11.61
C ASN A 8 -5.22 -8.90 11.73
N GLN A 9 -6.02 -9.94 11.46
CA GLN A 9 -7.49 -9.91 11.43
C GLN A 9 -8.08 -8.82 10.52
N LEU A 10 -7.28 -8.26 9.60
CA LEU A 10 -7.70 -7.25 8.66
C LEU A 10 -8.69 -7.85 7.65
N LYS A 11 -9.84 -7.21 7.53
CA LYS A 11 -10.88 -7.52 6.54
C LYS A 11 -10.55 -6.77 5.26
N ILE A 12 -10.02 -7.45 4.25
CA ILE A 12 -9.70 -6.84 2.97
C ILE A 12 -10.64 -7.37 1.88
N PHE A 13 -11.27 -6.44 1.19
CA PHE A 13 -12.17 -6.65 0.07
C PHE A 13 -11.49 -6.27 -1.25
N ARG A 14 -11.92 -6.93 -2.32
CA ARG A 14 -11.52 -6.55 -3.69
C ARG A 14 -12.49 -5.52 -4.25
N TYR A 15 -11.96 -4.62 -5.07
CA TYR A 15 -12.77 -3.76 -5.93
C TYR A 15 -12.32 -3.87 -7.41
N PRO A 16 -13.25 -4.10 -8.36
CA PRO A 16 -14.64 -4.49 -8.10
C PRO A 16 -14.71 -5.82 -7.34
N SER A 17 -15.83 -6.06 -6.66
CA SER A 17 -16.07 -7.33 -5.99
C SER A 17 -16.08 -8.48 -7.01
N THR A 18 -15.75 -9.68 -6.55
CA THR A 18 -15.76 -10.88 -7.39
C THR A 18 -16.34 -12.04 -6.60
N GLU A 19 -17.06 -12.91 -7.30
CA GLU A 19 -17.56 -14.17 -6.76
C GLU A 19 -16.51 -15.29 -6.82
N ASN A 20 -15.41 -15.07 -7.56
CA ASN A 20 -14.35 -16.04 -7.67
C ASN A 20 -13.53 -16.12 -6.37
N ARG A 21 -13.69 -17.22 -5.64
CA ARG A 21 -13.07 -17.46 -4.34
C ARG A 21 -11.54 -17.62 -4.38
N SER A 22 -10.94 -17.92 -5.54
CA SER A 22 -9.47 -18.04 -5.66
C SER A 22 -8.78 -16.68 -5.71
N LEU A 23 -9.51 -15.61 -6.06
CA LEU A 23 -8.97 -14.26 -6.14
C LEU A 23 -9.01 -13.57 -4.78
N LYS A 24 -7.92 -13.68 -4.03
CA LYS A 24 -7.70 -12.90 -2.79
C LYS A 24 -7.32 -11.45 -3.09
N ALA A 25 -7.56 -10.55 -2.14
CA ALA A 25 -7.19 -9.13 -2.26
C ALA A 25 -5.70 -8.88 -2.00
N TRP A 26 -5.02 -9.81 -1.35
CA TRP A 26 -3.56 -9.82 -1.20
C TRP A 26 -3.05 -11.23 -1.53
N ASN A 27 -1.73 -11.39 -1.62
CA ASN A 27 -1.08 -12.67 -1.87
C ASN A 27 0.07 -12.93 -0.87
N THR A 28 0.72 -14.08 -1.02
CA THR A 28 1.84 -14.48 -0.15
C THR A 28 3.02 -13.50 -0.19
N ALA A 29 3.26 -12.83 -1.32
CA ALA A 29 4.34 -11.83 -1.41
C ALA A 29 4.04 -10.62 -0.52
N ASP A 30 2.78 -10.21 -0.43
CA ASP A 30 2.37 -9.14 0.49
C ASP A 30 2.61 -9.56 1.96
N GLU A 31 2.27 -10.79 2.33
CA GLU A 31 2.54 -11.31 3.68
C GLU A 31 4.05 -11.43 3.99
N HIS A 32 4.85 -11.78 2.97
CA HIS A 32 6.31 -11.83 3.08
C HIS A 32 6.91 -10.44 3.29
N ILE A 33 6.39 -9.42 2.61
CA ILE A 33 6.79 -8.03 2.86
C ILE A 33 6.54 -7.66 4.32
N LEU A 34 5.37 -8.00 4.87
CA LEU A 34 5.06 -7.70 6.27
C LEU A 34 6.07 -8.33 7.23
N ASN A 35 6.48 -9.59 6.99
CA ASN A 35 7.52 -10.25 7.79
C ASN A 35 8.81 -9.46 7.80
N LEU A 36 9.34 -9.18 6.60
CA LEU A 36 10.62 -8.50 6.46
C LEU A 36 10.61 -7.16 7.18
N VAL A 37 9.56 -6.35 6.96
CA VAL A 37 9.47 -5.02 7.60
C VAL A 37 9.30 -5.15 9.12
N SER A 38 8.55 -6.15 9.62
CA SER A 38 8.38 -6.35 11.07
C SER A 38 9.64 -6.85 11.78
N GLU A 39 10.53 -7.54 11.05
CA GLU A 39 11.81 -8.02 11.57
C GLU A 39 12.89 -6.93 11.54
N MET A 40 12.71 -5.90 10.71
CA MET A 40 13.58 -4.75 10.69
C MET A 40 13.19 -3.84 11.86
N ASP A 41 14.11 -3.62 12.81
CA ASP A 41 13.94 -2.67 13.92
C ASP A 41 14.04 -1.23 13.40
N LEU A 42 13.03 -0.83 12.62
CA LEU A 42 13.02 0.44 11.92
C LEU A 42 12.26 1.45 12.76
N ASN A 43 12.98 2.46 13.23
CA ASN A 43 12.38 3.65 13.80
C ASN A 43 11.89 4.58 12.66
N LEU A 44 10.99 4.07 11.81
CA LEU A 44 10.50 4.75 10.61
C LEU A 44 9.72 5.99 11.01
N ARG A 45 10.17 7.16 10.55
CA ARG A 45 9.44 8.42 10.72
C ARG A 45 8.62 8.77 9.49
N SER A 46 9.04 8.28 8.32
CA SER A 46 8.43 8.60 7.03
C SER A 46 8.51 7.42 6.05
N PHE A 47 7.35 6.99 5.53
CA PHE A 47 7.20 5.76 4.75
C PHE A 47 6.33 6.01 3.52
N ALA A 48 6.69 5.44 2.37
CA ALA A 48 5.86 5.49 1.16
C ALA A 48 5.56 4.09 0.62
N ILE A 49 4.32 3.85 0.19
CA ILE A 49 3.85 2.59 -0.39
C ILE A 49 3.45 2.80 -1.84
N TYR A 50 3.97 1.93 -2.70
CA TYR A 50 3.72 1.94 -4.13
C TYR A 50 2.97 0.69 -4.55
N ASN A 51 1.98 0.88 -5.43
CA ASN A 51 1.28 -0.20 -6.12
C ASN A 51 0.60 -1.21 -5.18
N ASP A 52 0.15 -0.76 -4.02
CA ASP A 52 -0.78 -1.51 -3.18
C ASP A 52 -2.19 -1.43 -3.78
N ARG A 53 -2.50 -2.42 -4.62
CA ARG A 53 -3.72 -2.44 -5.43
C ARG A 53 -5.03 -2.36 -4.63
N PHE A 54 -5.06 -3.02 -3.48
CA PHE A 54 -6.28 -3.13 -2.66
C PHE A 54 -6.12 -2.54 -1.27
N GLY A 55 -4.95 -2.01 -0.91
CA GLY A 55 -4.75 -1.35 0.38
C GLY A 55 -4.44 -2.32 1.52
N TYR A 56 -3.95 -3.53 1.25
CA TYR A 56 -3.62 -4.47 2.32
C TYR A 56 -2.42 -3.99 3.15
N LEU A 57 -1.36 -3.53 2.47
CA LEU A 57 -0.16 -2.97 3.09
C LEU A 57 -0.48 -1.62 3.71
N THR A 58 -1.27 -0.79 3.02
CA THR A 58 -1.80 0.47 3.56
C THR A 58 -2.55 0.26 4.87
N CYS A 59 -3.49 -0.69 4.91
CA CYS A 59 -4.24 -0.98 6.14
C CYS A 59 -3.32 -1.46 7.26
N TYR A 60 -2.34 -2.32 6.96
CA TYR A 60 -1.42 -2.83 7.97
C TYR A 60 -0.51 -1.74 8.55
N PHE A 61 0.09 -0.93 7.68
CA PHE A 61 1.01 0.13 8.07
C PHE A 61 0.31 1.47 8.37
N ASN A 62 -1.02 1.49 8.52
CA ASN A 62 -1.79 2.72 8.70
C ASN A 62 -1.29 3.59 9.87
N HIS A 63 -0.83 2.96 10.95
CA HIS A 63 -0.30 3.62 12.14
C HIS A 63 1.00 4.39 11.88
N TYR A 64 1.74 4.10 10.80
CA TYR A 64 2.89 4.89 10.35
C TYR A 64 2.49 6.09 9.48
N ASN A 65 1.19 6.28 9.22
CA ASN A 65 0.65 7.32 8.33
C ASN A 65 1.40 7.42 6.98
N PRO A 66 1.45 6.32 6.21
CA PRO A 66 2.33 6.20 5.04
C PRO A 66 1.82 7.01 3.85
N LEU A 67 2.71 7.61 3.05
CA LEU A 67 2.35 8.18 1.76
C LEU A 67 2.00 7.06 0.77
N ILE A 68 0.86 7.14 0.09
CA ILE A 68 0.38 6.10 -0.82
C ILE A 68 0.38 6.64 -2.24
N VAL A 69 1.24 6.07 -3.08
CA VAL A 69 1.32 6.45 -4.49
C VAL A 69 0.26 5.69 -5.29
N LEU A 70 -0.70 6.44 -5.84
CA LEU A 70 -1.86 5.91 -6.54
C LEU A 70 -1.68 5.93 -8.05
N THR A 71 -1.85 4.78 -8.69
CA THR A 71 -1.80 4.69 -10.16
C THR A 71 -3.17 4.57 -10.80
N TYR A 72 -4.19 4.24 -10.02
CA TYR A 72 -5.55 4.04 -10.51
C TYR A 72 -6.60 4.57 -9.52
N LYS A 73 -7.68 5.18 -10.02
CA LYS A 73 -8.81 5.57 -9.16
C LYS A 73 -9.50 4.37 -8.51
N SER A 74 -9.45 3.20 -9.14
CA SER A 74 -9.95 1.95 -8.56
C SER A 74 -9.10 1.46 -7.38
N GLN A 75 -7.81 1.75 -7.38
CA GLN A 75 -6.92 1.48 -6.25
C GLN A 75 -7.32 2.34 -5.05
N GLU A 76 -7.50 3.65 -5.25
CA GLU A 76 -7.97 4.57 -4.20
C GLU A 76 -9.29 4.10 -3.58
N LYS A 77 -10.29 3.79 -4.42
CA LYS A 77 -11.58 3.26 -3.95
C LYS A 77 -11.41 1.99 -3.13
N SER A 78 -10.50 1.10 -3.52
CA SER A 78 -10.21 -0.12 -2.77
C SER A 78 -9.62 0.18 -1.40
N ILE A 79 -8.63 1.08 -1.36
CA ILE A 79 -7.94 1.47 -0.12
C ILE A 79 -8.92 2.12 0.85
N VAL A 80 -9.67 3.14 0.42
CA VAL A 80 -10.65 3.85 1.25
C VAL A 80 -11.69 2.88 1.82
N MET A 81 -12.24 2.00 0.98
CA MET A 81 -13.20 0.98 1.40
C MET A 81 -12.60 0.06 2.48
N ASN A 82 -11.35 -0.37 2.31
CA ASN A 82 -10.69 -1.30 3.23
C ASN A 82 -10.23 -0.62 4.52
N LEU A 83 -9.80 0.63 4.49
CA LEU A 83 -9.54 1.43 5.70
C LEU A 83 -10.82 1.55 6.53
N ASN A 84 -11.92 1.98 5.92
CA ASN A 84 -13.23 2.09 6.59
C ASN A 84 -13.71 0.75 7.16
N SER A 85 -13.53 -0.35 6.42
CA SER A 85 -13.94 -1.68 6.86
C SER A 85 -13.18 -2.21 8.07
N ASN A 86 -12.02 -1.62 8.36
CA ASN A 86 -11.17 -1.95 9.51
C ASN A 86 -11.16 -0.85 10.58
N ASN A 87 -12.01 0.19 10.45
CA ASN A 87 -12.04 1.36 11.32
C ASN A 87 -10.66 2.05 11.44
N LEU A 88 -9.94 2.14 10.32
CA LEU A 88 -8.64 2.78 10.24
C LEU A 88 -8.79 4.22 9.73
N ASP A 89 -7.92 5.11 10.23
CA ASP A 89 -7.94 6.52 9.88
C ASP A 89 -7.67 6.74 8.38
N LEU A 90 -8.44 7.64 7.77
CA LEU A 90 -8.21 8.12 6.42
C LEU A 90 -7.62 9.53 6.50
N ASN A 91 -6.31 9.64 6.32
CA ASN A 91 -5.66 10.95 6.21
C ASN A 91 -5.94 11.55 4.83
N GLU A 92 -6.38 12.81 4.77
CA GLU A 92 -6.66 13.49 3.49
C GLU A 92 -5.40 13.66 2.62
N ASN A 93 -4.22 13.75 3.25
CA ASN A 93 -2.94 13.88 2.58
C ASN A 93 -2.24 12.52 2.31
N LEU A 94 -2.98 11.41 2.45
CA LEU A 94 -2.45 10.06 2.29
C LEU A 94 -2.03 9.75 0.85
N PHE A 95 -2.71 10.33 -0.15
CA PHE A 95 -2.61 9.93 -1.54
C PHE A 95 -1.76 10.87 -2.39
N ILE A 96 -0.81 10.29 -3.14
CA ILE A 96 0.12 11.02 -4.01
C ILE A 96 0.00 10.51 -5.45
N ASP A 97 0.02 11.45 -6.41
CA ASP A 97 0.12 11.13 -7.83
C ASP A 97 1.57 10.71 -8.18
N PRO A 98 1.78 9.62 -8.94
CA PRO A 98 3.11 9.09 -9.26
C PRO A 98 3.97 10.03 -10.12
N LEU A 99 3.38 11.03 -10.75
CA LEU A 99 4.08 12.06 -11.52
C LEU A 99 4.41 13.30 -10.68
N SER A 100 3.84 13.41 -9.48
CA SER A 100 4.14 14.51 -8.55
C SER A 100 5.32 14.14 -7.66
N PRO A 101 6.14 15.09 -7.19
CA PRO A 101 7.14 14.80 -6.17
C PRO A 101 6.47 14.38 -4.85
N LEU A 102 7.18 13.62 -4.02
CA LEU A 102 6.73 13.39 -2.65
C LEU A 102 6.79 14.70 -1.85
N PRO A 103 5.84 14.95 -0.93
CA PRO A 103 5.73 16.23 -0.22
C PRO A 103 6.89 16.48 0.76
N HIS A 104 7.57 15.43 1.21
CA HIS A 104 8.73 15.47 2.07
C HIS A 104 9.64 14.27 1.78
N SER A 105 10.87 14.32 2.29
CA SER A 105 11.76 13.18 2.20
C SER A 105 11.20 11.99 2.99
N ILE A 106 11.55 10.78 2.56
CA ILE A 106 11.14 9.54 3.20
C ILE A 106 12.35 8.71 3.63
N ASP A 107 12.20 7.96 4.71
CA ASP A 107 13.21 7.02 5.20
C ASP A 107 13.15 5.69 4.45
N MET A 108 11.94 5.31 3.99
CA MET A 108 11.72 4.01 3.34
C MET A 108 10.59 4.05 2.31
N GLY A 109 10.87 3.49 1.14
CA GLY A 109 9.91 3.23 0.08
C GLY A 109 9.65 1.75 -0.10
N LEU A 110 8.38 1.33 -0.02
CA LEU A 110 7.94 -0.03 -0.28
C LEU A 110 7.30 -0.14 -1.66
N ILE A 111 7.94 -0.89 -2.57
CA ILE A 111 7.40 -1.12 -3.91
C ILE A 111 6.90 -2.55 -4.06
N LYS A 112 5.58 -2.70 -4.24
CA LYS A 112 5.05 -3.91 -4.86
C LYS A 112 5.34 -3.84 -6.36
N ILE A 113 6.18 -4.74 -6.87
CA ILE A 113 6.64 -4.69 -8.27
C ILE A 113 5.43 -4.62 -9.23
N PRO A 114 5.28 -3.54 -10.01
CA PRO A 114 4.21 -3.43 -10.98
C PRO A 114 4.48 -4.32 -12.19
N LYS A 115 3.42 -4.64 -12.94
CA LYS A 115 3.54 -5.44 -14.16
C LYS A 115 4.21 -4.68 -15.31
N SER A 116 4.10 -3.36 -15.32
CA SER A 116 4.71 -2.49 -16.32
C SER A 116 6.12 -2.09 -15.87
N PHE A 117 7.11 -2.35 -16.73
CA PHE A 117 8.48 -1.91 -16.50
C PHE A 117 8.60 -0.38 -16.46
N ASP A 118 7.87 0.34 -17.31
CA ASP A 118 7.90 1.80 -17.30
C ASP A 118 7.34 2.38 -16.00
N LEU A 119 6.30 1.76 -15.47
CA LEU A 119 5.76 2.14 -14.16
C LEU A 119 6.73 1.83 -13.03
N PHE A 120 7.43 0.69 -13.10
CA PHE A 120 8.47 0.37 -12.13
C PHE A 120 9.62 1.39 -12.18
N ARG A 121 10.07 1.76 -13.39
CA ARG A 121 11.10 2.80 -13.60
C ARG A 121 10.65 4.14 -13.04
N LEU A 122 9.39 4.52 -13.25
CA LEU A 122 8.82 5.74 -12.70
C LEU A 122 8.86 5.76 -11.17
N PHE A 123 8.45 4.66 -10.52
CA PHE A 123 8.52 4.55 -9.06
C PHE A 123 9.95 4.64 -8.52
N LEU A 124 10.89 3.94 -9.15
CA LEU A 124 12.29 4.02 -8.76
C LEU A 124 12.84 5.43 -8.92
N TYR A 125 12.53 6.10 -10.04
CA TYR A 125 12.93 7.48 -10.25
C TYR A 125 12.39 8.39 -9.15
N GLN A 126 11.09 8.35 -8.87
CA GLN A 126 10.48 9.17 -7.81
C GLN A 126 11.13 8.90 -6.44
N LEU A 127 11.36 7.63 -6.08
CA LEU A 127 12.00 7.26 -4.82
C LEU A 127 13.43 7.79 -4.70
N THR A 128 14.24 7.68 -5.75
CA THR A 128 15.63 8.17 -5.73
C THR A 128 15.73 9.68 -5.51
N GLN A 129 14.69 10.44 -5.85
CA GLN A 129 14.63 11.88 -5.62
C GLN A 129 14.15 12.25 -4.20
N SER A 130 13.57 11.30 -3.46
CA SER A 130 12.88 11.56 -2.19
C SER A 130 13.48 10.84 -0.98
N LEU A 131 14.35 9.84 -1.19
CA LEU A 131 15.07 9.20 -0.10
C LEU A 131 16.12 10.17 0.47
N SER A 132 16.15 10.27 1.81
CA SER A 132 17.16 11.03 2.57
C SER A 132 18.54 10.37 2.57
#